data_AF-A0A3A4XLA6-F1
#
_entry.id   AF-A0A3A4XLA6-F1
#
_cell.length_a   1.000
_cell.length_b   1.000
_cell.length_c   1.000
_cell.angle_alpha   90.00
_cell.angle_beta   90.00
_cell.angle_gamma   90.00
#
_symmetry.space_group_name_H-M   'P 1'
#
loop_
_entity.id
_entity.type
_entity.pdbx_description
1 polymer ?
#
loop_
_entity_poly.entity_id
_entity_poly.type
_entity_poly.pdbx_seq_one_letter_code
_entity_poly.pdbx_strand_id
1 'polypeptide(L)'
;MGKRAIVHVFVAIFFIVAAGCAAMGTARHAYIMKGQILEVDGREAYLCIGSTDGARAGQEFPVYRYVKSQILGETKTRLSPGTCGRGEDHASG
;
A
#
# COMPACT_ATOMS: atom_id res chain seq x y z
N MET A 1 -17.71 5.10 45.49
CA MET A 1 -18.15 4.89 44.10
C MET A 1 -18.69 3.48 43.97
N GLY A 2 -19.98 3.33 43.66
CA GLY A 2 -20.65 2.02 43.68
C GLY A 2 -19.99 1.05 42.71
N LYS A 3 -19.70 -0.19 43.16
CA LYS A 3 -19.05 -1.24 42.36
C LYS A 3 -19.70 -1.43 40.99
N ARG A 4 -21.01 -1.18 40.89
CA ARG A 4 -21.80 -1.16 39.65
C ARG A 4 -21.32 -0.11 38.65
N ALA A 5 -21.02 1.11 39.09
CA ALA A 5 -20.53 2.18 38.23
C ALA A 5 -19.16 1.84 37.62
N ILE A 6 -18.27 1.20 38.39
CA ILE A 6 -16.96 0.75 37.90
C ILE A 6 -17.15 -0.31 36.81
N VAL A 7 -18.02 -1.31 37.04
CA VAL A 7 -18.34 -2.34 36.03
C VAL A 7 -18.89 -1.71 34.75
N HIS A 8 -19.79 -0.73 34.85
CA HIS A 8 -20.33 -0.05 33.66
C HIS A 8 -19.27 0.74 32.89
N VAL A 9 -18.32 1.38 33.57
CA VAL A 9 -17.21 2.08 32.93
C VAL A 9 -16.32 1.10 32.16
N PHE A 10 -15.96 -0.03 32.76
CA PHE A 10 -15.15 -1.05 32.09
C PHE A 10 -15.86 -1.67 30.88
N VAL A 11 -17.16 -1.96 30.99
CA VAL A 11 -17.97 -2.48 29.88
C VAL A 11 -18.05 -1.45 28.74
N ALA A 12 -18.26 -0.17 29.05
CA ALA A 12 -18.32 0.88 28.04
C ALA A 12 -16.98 1.04 27.28
N ILE A 13 -15.85 1.00 28.00
CA ILE A 13 -14.52 1.08 27.38
C ILE A 13 -14.27 -0.13 26.45
N PHE A 14 -14.64 -1.34 26.89
CA PHE A 14 -14.49 -2.54 26.08
C PHE A 14 -15.27 -2.45 24.75
N PHE A 15 -16.51 -1.96 24.78
CA PHE A 15 -17.33 -1.77 23.58
C PHE A 15 -16.73 -0.74 22.61
N ILE A 16 -16.16 0.36 23.12
CA ILE A 16 -15.51 1.37 22.28
C ILE A 16 -14.27 0.80 21.58
N VAL A 17 -13.43 0.05 22.31
CA VAL A 17 -12.24 -0.57 21.73
C VAL A 17 -12.62 -1.64 20.69
N ALA A 18 -13.64 -2.45 20.96
CA ALA A 18 -14.14 -3.45 20.02
C ALA A 18 -14.70 -2.83 18.72
N ALA A 19 -15.38 -1.68 18.82
CA ALA A 19 -15.91 -0.95 17.65
C ALA A 19 -14.81 -0.27 16.81
N GLY A 20 -13.64 0.03 17.39
CA GLY A 20 -12.52 0.69 16.70
C GLY A 20 -11.85 -0.14 15.60
N CYS A 21 -12.01 -1.47 15.59
CA CYS A 21 -11.38 -2.35 14.61
C CYS A 21 -11.96 -2.21 13.19
N ALA A 22 -13.26 -1.92 13.04
CA ALA A 22 -13.89 -1.77 11.72
C ALA A 22 -13.61 -0.40 11.08
N ALA A 23 -13.48 0.65 11.89
CA ALA A 23 -13.26 2.02 11.41
C ALA A 23 -11.84 2.25 10.87
N MET A 24 -10.88 1.42 11.26
CA MET A 24 -9.48 1.62 10.89
C MET A 24 -9.10 1.01 9.53
N GLY A 25 -9.96 0.16 8.96
CA GLY A 25 -9.80 -0.37 7.60
C GLY A 25 -9.97 0.70 6.54
N THR A 26 -10.95 1.59 6.67
CA THR A 26 -11.27 2.63 5.68
C THR A 26 -10.30 3.82 5.76
N ALA A 27 -9.90 4.22 6.97
CA ALA A 27 -8.95 5.33 7.16
C ALA A 27 -7.57 4.99 6.58
N ARG A 28 -7.04 3.78 6.81
CA ARG A 28 -5.73 3.40 6.24
C ARG A 28 -5.71 3.39 4.72
N HIS A 29 -6.81 3.00 4.07
CA HIS A 29 -6.90 3.02 2.61
C HIS A 29 -6.92 4.45 2.05
N ALA A 30 -7.71 5.35 2.65
CA ALA A 30 -7.81 6.74 2.19
C ALA A 30 -6.53 7.56 2.46
N TYR A 31 -5.85 7.34 3.58
CA TYR A 31 -4.70 8.17 3.98
C TYR A 31 -3.33 7.63 3.51
N ILE A 32 -3.20 6.33 3.22
CA ILE A 32 -1.89 5.70 2.96
C ILE A 32 -1.73 5.20 1.52
N MET A 33 -2.79 5.00 0.72
CA MET A 33 -2.61 4.60 -0.68
C MET A 33 -2.04 5.75 -1.53
N LYS A 34 -0.77 5.62 -1.92
CA LYS A 34 -0.06 6.56 -2.81
C LYS A 34 -0.25 6.28 -4.31
N GLY A 35 -1.04 5.27 -4.66
CA GLY A 35 -1.18 4.78 -6.02
C GLY A 35 0.01 3.97 -6.51
N GLN A 36 -0.21 3.08 -7.48
CA GLN A 36 0.83 2.20 -8.04
C GLN A 36 0.69 2.08 -9.55
N ILE A 37 1.81 2.19 -10.27
CA ILE A 37 1.86 1.93 -11.71
C ILE A 37 1.70 0.42 -11.92
N LEU A 38 0.66 0.04 -12.67
CA LEU A 38 0.38 -1.35 -13.04
C LEU A 38 1.21 -1.77 -14.24
N GLU A 39 1.23 -0.92 -15.27
CA GLU A 39 1.84 -1.22 -16.57
C GLU A 39 2.26 0.08 -17.26
N VAL A 40 3.26 -0.02 -18.14
CA VAL A 40 3.70 1.06 -19.02
C VAL A 40 3.76 0.49 -20.42
N ASP A 41 3.00 1.10 -21.34
CA ASP A 41 3.01 0.77 -22.77
C ASP A 41 3.47 1.99 -23.57
N GLY A 42 4.73 1.95 -24.02
CA GLY A 42 5.35 3.03 -24.77
C GLY A 42 5.38 4.36 -24.01
N ARG A 43 4.46 5.28 -24.35
CA ARG A 43 4.31 6.61 -23.74
C ARG A 43 3.10 6.70 -22.79
N GLU A 44 2.38 5.60 -22.60
CA GLU A 44 1.20 5.52 -21.75
C GLU A 44 1.53 4.70 -20.50
N ALA A 45 0.99 5.11 -19.36
CA ALA A 45 1.17 4.41 -18.09
C ALA A 45 -0.20 4.20 -17.45
N TYR A 46 -0.47 2.96 -17.05
CA TYR A 46 -1.67 2.57 -16.32
C TYR A 46 -1.37 2.65 -14.83
N LEU A 47 -2.09 3.54 -14.12
CA LEU A 47 -1.88 3.84 -12.71
C LEU A 47 -3.17 3.59 -11.92
N CYS A 48 -3.08 2.82 -10.83
CA CYS A 48 -4.12 2.76 -9.82
C CYS A 48 -4.04 3.97 -8.89
N ILE A 49 -5.16 4.68 -8.70
CA ILE A 49 -5.25 5.87 -7.85
C ILE A 49 -6.25 5.59 -6.73
N GLY A 50 -5.83 5.77 -5.48
CA GLY A 50 -6.67 5.56 -4.30
C GLY A 50 -7.59 6.75 -3.96
N SER A 51 -7.99 7.54 -4.96
CA SER A 51 -8.86 8.72 -4.81
C SER A 51 -10.28 8.38 -5.26
N THR A 52 -11.30 8.88 -4.55
CA THR A 52 -12.71 8.73 -4.95
C THR A 52 -13.01 9.38 -6.29
N ASP A 53 -12.33 10.48 -6.59
CA ASP A 53 -12.54 11.28 -7.81
C ASP A 53 -11.64 10.82 -8.97
N GLY A 54 -10.76 9.84 -8.75
CA GLY A 54 -9.77 9.41 -9.73
C GLY A 54 -8.70 10.47 -10.05
N ALA A 55 -8.06 10.35 -11.22
CA ALA A 55 -7.16 11.35 -11.78
C ALA A 55 -7.94 12.41 -12.58
N ARG A 56 -7.48 13.65 -12.51
CA ARG A 56 -7.97 14.75 -13.35
C ARG A 56 -7.07 14.96 -14.57
N ALA A 57 -7.64 15.42 -15.68
CA ALA A 57 -6.85 15.79 -16.86
C ALA A 57 -5.88 16.93 -16.53
N GLY A 58 -4.63 16.81 -16.95
CA GLY A 58 -3.56 17.76 -16.62
C GLY A 58 -3.01 17.66 -15.20
N GLN A 59 -3.43 16.67 -14.40
CA GLN A 59 -2.86 16.43 -13.09
C GLN A 59 -1.49 15.77 -13.21
N GLU A 60 -0.49 16.37 -12.57
CA GLU A 60 0.87 15.82 -12.48
C GLU A 60 1.04 15.03 -11.18
N PHE A 61 1.75 13.89 -11.26
CA PHE A 61 2.03 13.02 -10.12
C PHE A 61 3.54 12.85 -9.93
N PRO A 62 4.08 13.02 -8.72
CA PRO A 62 5.46 12.63 -8.43
C PRO A 62 5.58 11.10 -8.46
N VAL A 63 6.47 10.58 -9.29
CA VAL A 63 6.68 9.12 -9.46
C VAL A 63 8.02 8.72 -8.89
N TYR A 64 8.02 7.65 -8.08
CA TYR A 64 9.22 7.09 -7.47
C TYR A 64 9.40 5.64 -7.91
N ARG A 65 10.64 5.27 -8.28
CA ARG A 65 11.03 3.88 -8.54
C ARG A 65 11.92 3.39 -7.42
N TYR A 66 11.44 2.40 -6.68
CA TYR A 66 12.26 1.70 -5.70
C TYR A 66 13.20 0.73 -6.43
N VAL A 67 14.50 0.93 -6.28
CA VAL A 67 15.52 0.01 -6.80
C VAL A 67 16.06 -0.78 -5.63
N LYS A 68 15.89 -2.10 -5.66
CA LYS A 68 16.50 -2.98 -4.66
C LYS A 68 18.02 -2.90 -4.82
N SER A 69 18.69 -2.22 -3.89
CA SER A 69 20.15 -2.20 -3.82
C SER A 69 20.62 -3.58 -3.34
N GLN A 70 21.35 -4.29 -4.18
CA GLN A 70 21.88 -5.63 -3.85
C GLN A 70 23.21 -5.54 -3.08
N ILE A 71 23.48 -4.45 -2.35
CA ILE A 71 24.72 -4.34 -1.57
C ILE A 71 24.55 -5.07 -0.24
N LEU A 72 24.56 -6.40 -0.34
CA LEU A 72 25.14 -7.30 0.65
C LEU A 72 25.55 -8.61 -0.07
N GLY A 73 26.73 -8.60 -0.71
CA GLY A 73 27.39 -9.80 -1.23
C GLY A 73 27.40 -9.95 -2.76
N GLU A 74 28.55 -9.63 -3.34
CA GLU A 74 29.15 -10.12 -4.60
C GLU A 74 28.29 -10.56 -5.81
N THR A 75 28.55 -9.83 -6.91
CA THR A 75 28.81 -10.31 -8.27
C THR A 75 27.69 -11.05 -9.02
N LYS A 76 26.95 -10.31 -9.86
CA LYS A 76 26.72 -10.75 -11.24
C LYS A 76 26.43 -9.60 -12.21
N THR A 77 27.38 -9.42 -13.12
CA THR A 77 27.24 -9.11 -14.55
C THR A 77 26.18 -8.08 -14.97
N ARG A 78 26.68 -6.88 -15.30
CA ARG A 78 26.17 -5.94 -16.34
C ARG A 78 24.70 -6.16 -16.75
N LEU A 79 23.75 -5.62 -15.99
CA LEU A 79 22.37 -5.48 -16.47
C LEU A 79 22.30 -4.33 -17.48
N SER A 80 21.94 -4.66 -18.71
CA SER A 80 21.51 -3.71 -19.75
C SER A 80 20.25 -2.97 -19.26
N PRO A 81 20.12 -1.64 -19.49
CA PRO A 81 18.94 -0.90 -19.09
C PRO A 81 17.78 -1.26 -20.02
N GLY A 82 16.70 -1.84 -19.51
CA GLY A 82 15.50 -1.98 -20.35
C GLY A 82 14.32 -2.84 -19.89
N THR A 83 14.45 -3.73 -18.90
CA THR A 83 13.32 -4.61 -18.54
C THR A 83 12.93 -4.50 -17.07
N CYS A 84 11.67 -4.13 -16.83
CA CYS A 84 11.02 -4.37 -15.55
C CYS A 84 10.77 -5.88 -15.47
N GLY A 85 11.57 -6.57 -14.65
CA GLY A 85 11.53 -8.02 -14.54
C GLY A 85 10.17 -8.51 -14.03
N ARG A 86 9.46 -9.24 -14.90
CA ARG A 86 8.39 -10.17 -14.53
C ARG A 86 9.07 -11.41 -13.95
N GLY A 87 8.93 -11.64 -12.65
CA GLY A 87 9.35 -12.90 -12.03
C GLY A 87 8.43 -14.02 -12.50
N GLU A 88 8.89 -14.82 -13.46
CA GLU A 88 8.26 -16.08 -13.82
C GLU A 88 8.70 -17.15 -12.82
N ASP A 89 7.98 -17.27 -11.71
CA ASP A 89 8.09 -18.41 -10.81
C ASP A 89 7.25 -19.57 -11.39
N HIS A 90 7.72 -20.20 -12.47
CA HIS A 90 7.15 -21.47 -12.93
C HIS A 90 7.91 -22.64 -12.32
N ALA A 91 7.21 -23.32 -11.42
CA ALA A 91 7.60 -24.54 -10.75
C ALA A 91 7.91 -25.67 -11.74
N SER A 92 9.13 -26.22 -11.65
CA SER A 92 9.47 -27.59 -12.03
C SER A 92 8.62 -28.56 -11.17
N GLY A 93 8.04 -29.64 -11.70
CA GLY A 93 8.75 -30.74 -12.36
C GLY A 93 9.12 -31.76 -11.29
#